data_AF-A0A7K4U7A6-F1
#
_entry.id   AF-A0A7K4U7A6-F1
#
_cell.length_a   1.000
_cell.length_b   1.000
_cell.length_c   1.000
_cell.angle_alpha   90.00
_cell.angle_beta   90.00
_cell.angle_gamma   90.00
#
_symmetry.space_group_name_H-M   'P 1'
#
loop_
_entity.id
_entity.type
_entity.pdbx_description
1 polymer ?
#
loop_
_entity_poly.entity_id
_entity_poly.type
_entity_poly.pdbx_seq_one_letter_code
_entity_poly.pdbx_strand_id
1 'polypeptide(L)'
;VDSDGVEATVVVKNPSNFPIEFYSLDFDEQYLEEEKILRMAVGSEYQENFLMPPRAVGETLPPELLEYYEAQKSLKAQQGDVKAMAEAEAEAMGKSEPAHHRAVPFYPEAVVKATGNPFSRAVIRHLGIDQSSERREAQQDKGIVVIVHGPPRAGKTEIAAALCHHYDAAPLSIDTVVKEAIASD
;
A
#
# COMPACT_ATOMS: atom_id res chain seq x y z
N VAL A 1 9.01 5.80 49.23
CA VAL A 1 7.81 6.55 49.67
C VAL A 1 6.81 6.37 48.56
N ASP A 2 6.09 5.27 48.63
CA ASP A 2 5.01 4.99 47.70
C ASP A 2 3.83 5.84 48.17
N SER A 3 3.52 6.86 47.38
CA SER A 3 2.36 7.71 47.62
C SER A 3 1.13 6.88 47.25
N ASP A 4 0.29 6.57 48.23
CA ASP A 4 -1.04 6.05 47.97
C ASP A 4 -1.76 7.09 47.08
N GLY A 5 -2.07 6.71 45.84
CA GLY A 5 -2.71 7.59 44.88
C GLY A 5 -4.04 8.12 45.41
N VAL A 6 -4.44 9.32 44.98
CA VAL A 6 -5.75 9.88 45.33
C VAL A 6 -6.76 9.43 44.27
N GLU A 7 -7.76 8.66 44.70
CA GLU A 7 -8.87 8.24 43.86
C GLU A 7 -10.03 9.25 43.98
N ALA A 8 -10.57 9.69 42.85
CA ALA A 8 -11.69 10.62 42.81
C ALA A 8 -12.63 10.29 41.65
N THR A 9 -13.94 10.35 41.89
CA THR A 9 -14.97 10.12 40.86
C THR A 9 -15.31 11.43 40.15
N VAL A 10 -15.21 11.43 38.81
CA VAL A 10 -15.55 12.58 37.96
C VAL A 10 -16.78 12.26 37.13
N VAL A 11 -17.76 13.16 37.09
CA VAL A 11 -18.93 13.06 36.22
C VAL A 11 -18.72 13.95 35.01
N VAL A 12 -18.64 13.32 33.84
CA VAL A 12 -18.49 14.02 32.56
C VAL A 12 -19.85 14.09 31.86
N LYS A 13 -20.21 15.26 31.35
CA LYS A 13 -21.37 15.44 30.45
C LYS A 13 -20.88 15.97 29.12
N ASN A 14 -21.31 15.35 28.03
CA ASN A 14 -21.06 15.83 26.68
C ASN A 14 -22.19 16.80 26.27
N PRO A 15 -21.94 18.12 26.19
CA PRO A 15 -22.94 19.09 25.75
C PRO A 15 -23.06 19.17 24.22
N SER A 16 -22.18 18.50 23.48
CA SER A 16 -22.09 18.58 22.02
C SER A 16 -23.07 17.62 21.32
N ASN A 17 -23.39 17.93 20.07
CA ASN A 17 -24.22 17.09 19.20
C ASN A 17 -23.41 16.01 18.44
N PHE A 18 -22.18 15.72 18.87
CA PHE A 18 -21.31 14.71 18.30
C PHE A 18 -20.69 13.85 19.42
N PRO A 19 -20.35 12.58 19.14
CA PRO A 19 -19.74 11.70 20.14
C PRO A 19 -18.37 12.24 20.58
N ILE A 20 -18.08 12.16 21.89
CA ILE A 20 -16.78 12.48 22.48
C ILE A 20 -16.20 11.19 23.06
N GLU A 21 -14.94 10.92 22.76
CA GLU A 21 -14.19 9.76 23.24
C GLU A 21 -13.16 10.20 24.28
N PHE A 22 -13.02 9.41 25.35
CA PHE A 22 -11.96 9.56 26.34
C PHE A 22 -10.98 8.42 26.12
N TYR A 23 -9.74 8.76 25.80
CA TYR A 23 -8.66 7.80 25.70
C TYR A 23 -7.68 8.02 26.84
N SER A 24 -7.15 6.92 27.39
CA SER A 24 -6.06 6.96 28.35
C SER A 24 -5.13 5.81 28.03
N LEU A 25 -3.90 6.13 27.62
CA LEU A 25 -2.90 5.12 27.26
C LEU A 25 -2.57 4.17 28.43
N ASP A 26 -2.75 4.63 29.67
CA ASP A 26 -2.47 3.83 30.86
C ASP A 26 -3.57 2.78 31.14
N PHE A 27 -4.78 2.96 30.60
CA PHE A 27 -5.93 2.09 30.83
C PHE A 27 -6.48 1.45 29.55
N ASP A 28 -5.93 1.79 28.38
CA ASP A 28 -6.32 1.25 27.08
C ASP A 28 -5.32 0.20 26.59
N GLU A 29 -5.61 -1.06 26.90
CA GLU A 29 -4.81 -2.20 26.42
C GLU A 29 -5.01 -2.44 24.91
N GLN A 30 -6.13 -1.99 24.33
CA GLN A 30 -6.44 -2.22 22.91
C GLN A 30 -5.44 -1.48 22.01
N TYR A 31 -5.02 -0.28 22.43
CA TYR A 31 -3.99 0.51 21.74
C TYR A 31 -2.69 -0.29 21.51
N LEU A 32 -2.26 -1.13 22.46
CA LEU A 32 -1.04 -1.93 22.33
C LEU A 32 -1.13 -2.96 21.20
N GLU A 33 -2.31 -3.56 21.04
CA GLU A 33 -2.57 -4.51 19.96
C GLU A 33 -2.61 -3.79 18.60
N GLU A 34 -3.29 -2.64 18.52
CA GLU A 34 -3.35 -1.82 17.32
C GLU A 34 -1.96 -1.33 16.89
N GLU A 35 -1.15 -0.84 17.83
CA GLU A 35 0.21 -0.37 17.56
C GLU A 35 1.10 -1.50 17.02
N LYS A 36 0.96 -2.71 17.57
CA LYS A 36 1.70 -3.89 17.08
C LYS A 36 1.33 -4.24 15.64
N ILE A 37 0.05 -4.14 15.30
CA ILE A 37 -0.46 -4.38 13.94
C ILE A 37 0.10 -3.32 12.99
N LEU A 38 -0.02 -2.04 13.35
CA LEU A 38 0.45 -0.91 12.55
C LEU A 38 1.96 -0.99 12.30
N ARG A 39 2.75 -1.27 13.34
CA ARG A 39 4.20 -1.43 13.25
C ARG A 39 4.60 -2.56 12.30
N MET A 40 3.84 -3.65 12.27
CA MET A 40 4.08 -4.75 11.34
C MET A 40 3.69 -4.39 9.91
N ALA A 41 2.62 -3.62 9.72
CA ALA A 41 2.12 -3.22 8.41
C ALA A 41 2.98 -2.13 7.74
N VAL A 42 3.51 -1.17 8.50
CA VAL A 42 4.41 -0.11 7.98
C VAL A 42 5.79 -0.67 7.65
N GLY A 43 6.27 -1.67 8.42
CA GLY A 43 7.58 -2.28 8.23
C GLY A 43 8.69 -1.60 9.03
N SER A 44 9.93 -2.04 8.80
CA SER A 44 11.13 -1.60 9.55
C SER A 44 11.61 -0.20 9.17
N GLU A 45 11.24 0.28 7.99
CA GLU A 45 11.41 1.68 7.62
C GLU A 45 10.14 2.39 8.09
N TYR A 46 10.19 2.96 9.30
CA TYR A 46 9.15 3.85 9.79
C TYR A 46 9.02 5.01 8.80
N GLN A 47 8.14 4.86 7.81
CA GLN A 47 7.65 6.00 7.07
C GLN A 47 6.92 6.86 8.10
N GLU A 48 7.40 8.08 8.30
CA GLU A 48 6.90 8.99 9.35
C GLU A 48 5.38 9.18 9.27
N ASN A 49 4.79 9.04 8.07
CA ASN A 49 3.37 9.20 7.84
C ASN A 49 2.83 8.12 6.90
N PHE A 50 1.67 7.56 7.25
CA PHE A 50 0.84 6.73 6.39
C PHE A 50 -0.59 7.26 6.38
N LEU A 51 -1.33 6.99 5.31
CA LEU A 51 -2.71 7.43 5.18
C LEU A 51 -3.65 6.32 5.65
N MET A 52 -4.62 6.69 6.49
CA MET A 52 -5.71 5.81 6.89
C MET A 52 -7.06 6.46 6.54
N PRO A 53 -8.08 5.63 6.26
CA PRO A 53 -9.47 6.08 6.27
C PRO A 53 -9.83 6.77 7.59
N PRO A 54 -10.67 7.82 7.57
CA PRO A 54 -11.33 8.34 8.76
C PRO A 54 -12.04 7.21 9.51
N ARG A 55 -11.87 7.16 10.84
CA ARG A 55 -12.51 6.19 11.74
C ARG A 55 -13.55 6.88 12.61
N ALA A 56 -14.65 6.20 12.90
CA ALA A 56 -15.58 6.62 13.94
C ALA A 56 -15.01 6.31 15.34
N VAL A 57 -15.60 6.94 16.36
CA VAL A 57 -15.30 6.68 17.78
C VAL A 57 -15.48 5.18 18.08
N GLY A 58 -14.45 4.55 18.66
CA GLY A 58 -14.44 3.11 18.95
C GLY A 58 -14.36 2.16 17.74
N GLU A 59 -14.14 2.66 16.53
CA GLU A 59 -13.98 1.81 15.35
C GLU A 59 -12.58 1.16 15.30
N THR A 60 -12.55 -0.16 15.09
CA THR A 60 -11.31 -0.93 14.99
C THR A 60 -10.47 -0.54 13.78
N LEU A 61 -9.22 -1.00 13.73
CA LEU A 61 -8.40 -0.88 12.53
C LEU A 61 -9.10 -1.45 11.28
N PRO A 62 -8.84 -0.86 10.10
CA PRO A 62 -9.29 -1.40 8.82
C PRO A 62 -9.00 -2.91 8.70
N PRO A 63 -9.95 -3.72 8.21
CA PRO A 63 -9.80 -5.16 8.14
C PRO A 63 -8.65 -5.58 7.20
N GLU A 64 -8.24 -4.75 6.23
CA GLU A 64 -7.05 -5.03 5.43
C GLU A 64 -5.77 -5.13 6.25
N LEU A 65 -5.67 -4.35 7.35
CA LEU A 65 -4.55 -4.40 8.27
C LEU A 65 -4.64 -5.64 9.18
N LEU A 66 -5.85 -5.99 9.62
CA LEU A 66 -6.09 -7.20 10.42
C LEU A 66 -5.76 -8.47 9.62
N GLU A 67 -6.29 -8.58 8.39
CA GLU A 67 -5.98 -9.66 7.44
C GLU A 67 -4.47 -9.76 7.19
N TYR A 68 -3.81 -8.62 6.96
CA TYR A 68 -2.37 -8.59 6.72
C TYR A 68 -1.59 -9.12 7.94
N TYR A 69 -1.96 -8.69 9.15
CA TYR A 69 -1.30 -9.13 10.37
C TYR A 69 -1.49 -10.63 10.63
N GLU A 70 -2.69 -11.17 10.41
CA GLU A 70 -2.97 -12.61 10.53
C GLU A 70 -2.18 -13.44 9.50
N ALA A 71 -2.13 -12.97 8.24
CA ALA A 71 -1.33 -13.58 7.18
C ALA A 71 0.17 -13.60 7.53
N GLN A 72 0.69 -12.51 8.09
CA GLN A 72 2.09 -12.46 8.54
C GLN A 72 2.35 -13.39 9.73
N LYS A 73 1.42 -13.46 10.68
CA LYS A 73 1.53 -14.37 11.84
C LYS A 73 1.58 -15.83 11.39
N SER A 74 0.70 -16.23 10.47
CA SER A 74 0.66 -17.59 9.92
C SER A 74 1.92 -17.94 9.12
N LEU A 75 2.45 -17.00 8.32
CA LEU A 75 3.69 -17.20 7.58
C LEU A 75 4.90 -17.39 8.52
N LYS A 76 4.99 -16.59 9.57
CA LYS A 76 6.06 -16.70 10.58
C LYS A 76 5.99 -18.02 11.36
N ALA A 77 4.78 -18.51 11.66
CA ALA A 77 4.61 -19.81 12.30
C ALA A 77 5.15 -20.95 11.41
N GLN A 78 4.78 -20.98 10.13
CA GLN A 78 5.29 -21.97 9.17
C GLN A 78 6.81 -21.90 9.00
N GLN A 79 7.40 -20.71 8.97
CA GLN A 79 8.85 -20.56 8.91
C GLN A 79 9.56 -21.05 10.17
N GLY A 80 8.96 -20.84 11.35
CA GLY A 80 9.47 -21.37 12.61
C GLY A 80 9.51 -22.89 12.61
N ASP A 81 8.45 -23.54 12.12
CA ASP A 81 8.37 -24.99 12.02
C ASP A 81 9.37 -25.58 11.01
N VAL A 82 9.53 -24.95 9.84
CA VAL A 82 10.51 -25.35 8.82
C VAL A 82 11.94 -25.16 9.33
N LYS A 83 12.21 -24.06 10.04
CA LYS A 83 13.52 -23.79 10.63
C LYS A 83 13.85 -24.78 11.75
N ALA A 84 12.88 -25.11 12.60
CA ALA A 84 13.04 -26.11 13.65
C ALA A 84 13.27 -27.52 13.10
N MET A 85 12.60 -27.90 12.00
CA MET A 85 12.88 -29.16 11.30
C MET A 85 14.27 -29.18 10.67
N ALA A 86 14.70 -28.09 10.04
CA ALA A 86 16.04 -27.99 9.45
C ALA A 86 17.15 -27.99 10.51
N GLU A 87 16.93 -27.39 11.68
CA GLU A 87 17.88 -27.42 12.80
C GLU A 87 17.94 -28.81 13.45
N ALA A 88 16.82 -29.52 13.58
CA ALA A 88 16.80 -30.90 14.06
C ALA A 88 17.49 -31.88 13.08
N GLU A 89 17.34 -31.64 11.76
CA GLU A 89 18.00 -32.42 10.72
C GLU A 89 19.52 -32.10 10.64
N ALA A 90 19.91 -30.85 10.90
CA ALA A 90 21.31 -30.44 11.01
C ALA A 90 22.00 -30.95 12.28
N GLU A 91 21.28 -31.12 13.40
CA GLU A 91 21.83 -31.79 14.59
C GLU A 91 21.98 -33.31 14.40
N ALA A 92 21.15 -33.93 13.56
CA ALA A 92 21.26 -35.35 13.23
C ALA A 92 22.43 -35.68 12.28
N MET A 93 22.90 -34.72 11.49
CA MET A 93 24.00 -34.90 10.54
C MET A 93 25.23 -34.07 10.95
N GLY A 94 26.17 -34.72 11.66
CA GLY A 94 27.32 -34.08 12.30
C GLY A 94 28.11 -33.07 11.43
N LYS A 95 28.41 -31.92 12.07
CA LYS A 95 29.31 -30.80 11.71
C LYS A 95 29.96 -30.83 10.31
N SER A 96 29.54 -29.89 9.47
CA SER A 96 30.42 -29.21 8.50
C SER A 96 30.08 -27.71 8.44
N GLU A 97 31.09 -26.88 8.21
CA GLU A 97 31.14 -25.43 8.42
C GLU A 97 30.06 -24.64 7.65
N PRO A 98 29.49 -23.55 8.21
CA PRO A 98 28.55 -22.73 7.48
C PRO A 98 29.32 -21.74 6.60
N ALA A 99 29.23 -21.92 5.28
CA ALA A 99 29.52 -20.85 4.35
C ALA A 99 28.59 -19.66 4.66
N HIS A 100 29.19 -18.47 4.79
CA HIS A 100 28.52 -17.21 5.05
C HIS A 100 27.53 -16.85 3.94
N HIS A 101 26.33 -17.42 3.99
CA HIS A 101 25.18 -16.88 3.28
C HIS A 101 24.57 -15.80 4.15
N ARG A 102 24.98 -14.56 3.87
CA ARG A 102 24.36 -13.32 4.36
C ARG A 102 22.84 -13.48 4.22
N ALA A 103 22.17 -13.71 5.34
CA ALA A 103 20.71 -13.71 5.40
C ALA A 103 20.26 -12.30 5.05
N VAL A 104 19.97 -12.10 3.77
CA VAL A 104 19.17 -10.96 3.33
C VAL A 104 17.82 -11.20 3.99
N PRO A 105 17.31 -10.28 4.83
CA PRO A 105 15.94 -10.40 5.32
C PRO A 105 15.05 -10.55 4.09
N PHE A 106 14.40 -11.71 3.98
CA PHE A 106 13.40 -11.96 2.98
C PHE A 106 12.23 -11.04 3.32
N TYR A 107 12.29 -9.81 2.81
CA TYR A 107 11.11 -9.00 2.65
C TYR A 107 10.31 -9.66 1.52
N PRO A 108 9.06 -10.04 1.76
CA PRO A 108 8.20 -10.52 0.69
C PRO A 108 7.78 -9.31 -0.16
N GLU A 109 8.71 -8.71 -0.91
CA GLU A 109 8.41 -7.76 -1.98
C GLU A 109 7.41 -8.37 -2.97
N ALA A 110 7.42 -9.70 -3.13
CA ALA A 110 6.49 -10.44 -3.96
C ALA A 110 5.03 -10.40 -3.46
N VAL A 111 4.78 -10.27 -2.15
CA VAL A 111 3.40 -10.19 -1.61
C VAL A 111 2.85 -8.77 -1.68
N VAL A 112 3.73 -7.77 -1.63
CA VAL A 112 3.39 -6.35 -1.82
C VAL A 112 3.07 -6.03 -3.30
N LYS A 113 3.62 -6.81 -4.24
CA LYS A 113 3.42 -6.58 -5.69
C LYS A 113 2.10 -7.15 -6.23
N ALA A 114 1.48 -8.12 -5.56
CA ALA A 114 0.21 -8.72 -5.99
C ALA A 114 -1.03 -8.06 -5.37
N THR A 115 -0.87 -7.43 -4.21
CA THR A 115 -1.91 -6.69 -3.49
C THR A 115 -1.19 -5.49 -2.89
N GLY A 116 -1.51 -4.28 -3.38
CA GLY A 116 -0.87 -3.06 -2.88
C GLY A 116 -0.90 -2.98 -1.35
N ASN A 117 0.01 -2.17 -0.78
CA ASN A 117 0.14 -1.90 0.66
C ASN A 117 -1.24 -1.95 1.38
N PRO A 118 -1.39 -2.65 2.52
CA PRO A 118 -2.67 -2.74 3.24
C PRO A 118 -3.30 -1.37 3.55
N PHE A 119 -2.49 -0.34 3.83
CA PHE A 119 -2.97 1.04 3.98
C PHE A 119 -3.61 1.58 2.69
N SER A 120 -2.96 1.38 1.54
CA SER A 120 -3.49 1.78 0.25
C SER A 120 -4.79 1.05 -0.08
N ARG A 121 -4.88 -0.26 0.23
CA ARG A 121 -6.12 -1.03 0.03
C ARG A 121 -7.27 -0.47 0.87
N ALA A 122 -7.01 -0.16 2.13
CA ALA A 122 -8.00 0.45 3.03
C ALA A 122 -8.51 1.80 2.50
N VAL A 123 -7.61 2.66 2.00
CA VAL A 123 -7.97 3.96 1.41
C VAL A 123 -8.79 3.77 0.12
N ILE A 124 -8.39 2.87 -0.77
CA ILE A 124 -9.10 2.60 -2.03
C ILE A 124 -10.53 2.10 -1.73
N ARG A 125 -10.69 1.20 -0.76
CA ARG A 125 -12.00 0.73 -0.31
C ARG A 125 -12.84 1.88 0.23
N HIS A 126 -12.27 2.70 1.12
CA HIS A 126 -12.99 3.83 1.72
C HIS A 126 -13.45 4.85 0.67
N LEU A 127 -12.64 5.10 -0.35
CA LEU A 127 -12.98 6.02 -1.45
C LEU A 127 -13.96 5.40 -2.48
N GLY A 128 -14.36 4.14 -2.33
CA GLY A 128 -15.20 3.45 -3.30
C GLY A 128 -14.54 3.33 -4.67
N ILE A 129 -13.21 3.34 -4.73
CA ILE A 129 -12.47 3.16 -5.97
C ILE A 129 -12.60 1.68 -6.36
N ASP A 130 -13.40 1.44 -7.39
CA ASP A 130 -13.63 0.10 -7.90
C ASP A 130 -12.31 -0.50 -8.43
N GLN A 131 -11.91 -1.64 -7.86
CA GLN A 131 -10.72 -2.41 -8.23
C GLN A 131 -11.06 -3.56 -9.19
N SER A 132 -12.27 -3.60 -9.75
CA SER A 132 -12.73 -4.61 -10.70
C SER A 132 -11.70 -4.89 -11.81
N SER A 133 -11.63 -6.15 -12.24
CA SER A 133 -10.71 -6.61 -13.29
C SER A 133 -10.88 -5.82 -14.59
N GLU A 134 -12.10 -5.37 -14.90
CA GLU A 134 -12.43 -4.54 -16.06
C GLU A 134 -11.72 -3.18 -16.02
N ARG A 135 -11.60 -2.55 -14.83
CA ARG A 135 -10.79 -1.34 -14.66
C ARG A 135 -9.30 -1.64 -14.67
N ARG A 136 -8.84 -2.77 -14.10
CA ARG A 136 -7.42 -3.16 -14.18
C ARG A 136 -6.98 -3.40 -15.61
N GLU A 137 -7.81 -4.04 -16.44
CA GLU A 137 -7.59 -4.23 -17.87
C GLU A 137 -7.59 -2.88 -18.59
N ALA A 138 -8.58 -2.01 -18.35
CA ALA A 138 -8.59 -0.64 -18.90
C ALA A 138 -7.41 0.25 -18.43
N GLN A 139 -6.79 -0.08 -17.29
CA GLN A 139 -5.66 0.64 -16.71
C GLN A 139 -4.30 0.04 -17.09
N GLN A 140 -4.27 -1.24 -17.48
CA GLN A 140 -3.17 -1.90 -18.18
C GLN A 140 -3.12 -1.44 -19.65
N ASP A 141 -4.27 -1.09 -20.22
CA ASP A 141 -4.42 -0.42 -21.52
C ASP A 141 -4.08 1.08 -21.46
N LYS A 142 -3.17 1.49 -20.57
CA LYS A 142 -2.63 2.86 -20.60
C LYS A 142 -1.63 2.98 -21.74
N GLY A 143 -2.16 3.21 -22.93
CA GLY A 143 -1.39 3.76 -24.04
C GLY A 143 -0.74 5.08 -23.61
N ILE A 144 0.46 5.35 -24.11
CA ILE A 144 1.11 6.64 -23.94
C ILE A 144 0.55 7.63 -24.97
N VAL A 145 0.25 8.85 -24.54
CA VAL A 145 -0.08 9.95 -25.45
C VAL A 145 1.13 10.89 -25.51
N VAL A 146 1.69 11.06 -26.69
CA VAL A 146 2.86 11.92 -26.93
C VAL A 146 2.42 13.14 -27.75
N ILE A 147 2.61 14.34 -27.19
CA ILE A 147 2.29 15.60 -27.87
C ILE A 147 3.59 16.24 -28.37
N VAL A 148 3.70 16.41 -29.70
CA VAL A 148 4.88 17.04 -30.33
C VAL A 148 4.53 18.48 -30.74
N HIS A 149 5.13 19.47 -30.08
CA HIS A 149 4.86 20.89 -30.28
C HIS A 149 6.12 21.71 -30.62
N GLY A 150 5.96 22.89 -31.24
CA GLY A 150 7.06 23.80 -31.62
C GLY A 150 6.70 24.76 -32.76
N PRO A 151 7.64 25.60 -33.22
CA PRO A 151 7.42 26.58 -34.31
C PRO A 151 7.34 25.92 -35.70
N PRO A 152 6.65 26.53 -36.69
CA PRO A 152 6.50 25.95 -38.03
C PRO A 152 7.87 25.59 -38.64
N ARG A 153 7.94 24.47 -39.38
CA ARG A 153 9.17 23.90 -39.99
C ARG A 153 10.22 23.35 -39.03
N ALA A 154 9.94 23.23 -37.73
CA ALA A 154 10.84 22.61 -36.75
C ALA A 154 10.93 21.06 -36.82
N GLY A 155 10.50 20.42 -37.91
CA GLY A 155 10.59 18.96 -38.06
C GLY A 155 9.62 18.13 -37.20
N LYS A 156 8.60 18.74 -36.57
CA LYS A 156 7.61 18.03 -35.73
C LYS A 156 6.98 16.82 -36.39
N THR A 157 6.62 16.94 -37.67
CA THR A 157 5.96 15.88 -38.43
C THR A 157 6.87 14.66 -38.58
N GLU A 158 8.17 14.88 -38.79
CA GLU A 158 9.16 13.83 -38.95
C GLU A 158 9.42 13.12 -37.62
N ILE A 159 9.54 13.88 -36.53
CA ILE A 159 9.68 13.32 -35.17
C ILE A 159 8.43 12.55 -34.75
N ALA A 160 7.24 13.09 -35.01
CA ALA A 160 5.98 12.41 -34.72
C ALA A 160 5.85 11.10 -35.51
N ALA A 161 6.23 11.08 -36.79
CA ALA A 161 6.23 9.87 -37.60
C ALA A 161 7.21 8.81 -37.06
N ALA A 162 8.42 9.22 -36.66
CA ALA A 162 9.40 8.33 -36.05
C ALA A 162 8.89 7.74 -34.72
N LEU A 163 8.26 8.56 -33.87
CA LEU A 163 7.64 8.11 -32.62
C LEU A 163 6.47 7.15 -32.86
N CYS A 164 5.64 7.41 -33.86
CA CYS A 164 4.52 6.54 -34.21
C CYS A 164 5.02 5.17 -34.66
N HIS A 165 6.06 5.11 -35.50
CA HIS A 165 6.67 3.84 -35.89
C HIS A 165 7.35 3.14 -34.72
N HIS A 166 7.98 3.87 -33.80
CA HIS A 166 8.71 3.27 -32.68
C HIS A 166 7.77 2.65 -31.63
N TYR A 167 6.64 3.31 -31.37
CA TYR A 167 5.67 2.89 -30.34
C TYR A 167 4.44 2.18 -30.91
N ASP A 168 4.42 1.87 -32.21
CA ASP A 168 3.24 1.34 -32.91
C ASP A 168 1.97 2.14 -32.60
N ALA A 169 2.08 3.47 -32.70
CA ALA A 169 1.04 4.41 -32.31
C ALA A 169 0.37 5.05 -33.54
N ALA A 170 -0.90 5.42 -33.38
CA ALA A 170 -1.66 6.11 -34.42
C ALA A 170 -1.24 7.60 -34.52
N PRO A 171 -0.79 8.09 -35.69
CA PRO A 171 -0.47 9.50 -35.88
C PRO A 171 -1.74 10.36 -35.93
N LEU A 172 -1.80 11.42 -35.12
CA LEU A 172 -2.88 12.41 -35.16
C LEU A 172 -2.30 13.81 -35.38
N SER A 173 -2.78 14.50 -36.41
CA SER A 173 -2.41 15.88 -36.72
C SER A 173 -3.64 16.77 -36.72
N ILE A 174 -3.61 17.83 -35.91
CA ILE A 174 -4.67 18.82 -35.84
C ILE A 174 -4.90 19.46 -37.22
N ASP A 175 -3.83 19.76 -37.95
CA ASP A 175 -3.91 20.37 -39.29
C ASP A 175 -4.68 19.48 -40.28
N THR A 176 -4.56 18.15 -40.16
CA THR A 176 -5.28 17.19 -41.00
C THR A 176 -6.76 17.17 -40.64
N VAL A 177 -7.09 17.04 -39.35
CA VAL A 177 -8.47 17.02 -38.84
C VAL A 177 -9.21 18.30 -39.23
N VAL A 178 -8.56 19.46 -39.08
CA VAL A 178 -9.15 20.76 -39.44
C VAL A 178 -9.38 20.86 -40.95
N LYS A 179 -8.45 20.41 -41.79
CA LYS A 179 -8.62 20.42 -43.26
C LYS A 179 -9.75 19.51 -43.72
N GLU A 180 -9.86 18.33 -43.14
CA GLU A 180 -10.96 17.39 -43.45
C GLU A 180 -12.31 17.99 -43.07
N ALA A 181 -12.41 18.61 -41.88
CA ALA A 181 -13.64 19.27 -41.44
C ALA A 181 -14.07 20.41 -42.38
N ILE A 182 -13.12 21.23 -42.87
CA ILE A 182 -13.41 22.32 -43.81
C ILE A 182 -13.81 21.79 -45.20
N ALA A 183 -13.26 20.64 -45.62
CA ALA A 183 -13.59 20.03 -46.92
C ALA A 183 -14.93 19.26 -46.91
N SER A 184 -15.46 18.95 -45.72
CA SER A 184 -16.73 18.24 -45.53
C SER A 184 -17.94 19.17 -45.32
N ASP A 185 -17.74 20.48 -45.39
CA ASP A 185 -18.75 21.54 -45.27
C ASP A 185 -19.02 22.19 -46.64
#